data_AF-X1V8E9-F1
#
_entry.id   AF-X1V8E9-F1
#
_cell.length_a   1.000
_cell.length_b   1.000
_cell.length_c   1.000
_cell.angle_alpha   90.00
_cell.angle_beta   90.00
_cell.angle_gamma   90.00
#
_symmetry.space_group_name_H-M   'P 1'
#
loop_
_entity.id
_entity.type
_entity.pdbx_description
1 polymer ?
#
loop_
_entity_poly.entity_id
_entity_poly.type
_entity_poly.pdbx_seq_one_letter_code
_entity_poly.pdbx_strand_id
1 'polypeptide(L)'
;MQLTKVTALEAGPYGINVNSIAPGTILTELTYAARSKEEVERLIKELPERTALGRVGKPEDIANLALFLASDDSSLITGQVIGCDGGYHARM
;
A
#
# COMPACT_ATOMS: atom_id res chain seq x y z
N MET A 1 9.28 8.60 3.39
CA MET A 1 8.45 9.65 2.74
C MET A 1 9.30 10.75 2.09
N GLN A 2 10.44 11.16 2.67
CA GLN A 2 11.25 12.26 2.13
C GLN A 2 11.89 11.95 0.76
N LEU A 3 12.36 10.72 0.55
CA LEU A 3 12.86 10.26 -0.75
C LEU A 3 11.84 10.48 -1.87
N THR A 4 10.61 9.96 -1.73
CA THR A 4 9.53 10.11 -2.71
C THR A 4 9.27 11.57 -3.08
N LYS A 5 9.22 12.47 -2.09
CA LYS A 5 8.97 13.90 -2.32
C LYS A 5 10.12 14.57 -3.06
N VAL A 6 11.36 14.31 -2.66
CA VAL A 6 12.54 14.88 -3.31
C VAL A 6 12.64 14.38 -4.75
N THR A 7 12.51 13.07 -4.97
CA THR A 7 12.56 12.50 -6.31
C THR A 7 11.41 13.01 -7.19
N ALA A 8 10.20 13.22 -6.65
CA ALA A 8 9.10 13.83 -7.40
C ALA A 8 9.43 15.26 -7.88
N LEU A 9 10.06 16.08 -7.02
CA LEU A 9 10.48 17.43 -7.37
C LEU A 9 11.59 17.44 -8.44
N GLU A 10 12.55 16.51 -8.33
CA GLU A 10 13.66 16.40 -9.28
C GLU A 10 13.23 15.81 -10.63
N ALA A 11 12.34 14.83 -10.63
CA ALA A 11 11.91 14.10 -11.81
C ALA A 11 10.73 14.76 -12.55
N GLY A 12 9.95 15.61 -11.87
CA GLY A 12 8.79 16.30 -12.42
C GLY A 12 9.04 17.10 -13.71
N PRO A 13 10.14 17.87 -13.85
CA PRO A 13 10.49 18.56 -15.09
C PRO A 13 10.68 17.65 -16.32
N TYR A 14 10.91 16.35 -16.11
CA TYR A 14 11.01 15.34 -17.16
C TYR A 14 9.69 14.63 -17.44
N GLY A 15 8.59 15.06 -16.83
CA GLY A 15 7.27 14.43 -16.98
C GLY A 15 7.13 13.11 -16.23
N ILE A 16 7.90 12.89 -15.16
CA ILE A 16 7.88 11.65 -14.38
C ILE A 16 7.14 11.86 -13.05
N ASN A 17 6.09 11.08 -12.84
CA ASN A 17 5.38 10.99 -11.55
C ASN A 17 6.09 10.02 -10.60
N VAL A 18 6.24 10.40 -9.33
CA VAL A 18 6.89 9.56 -8.31
C VAL A 18 6.00 9.49 -7.07
N ASN A 19 5.49 8.32 -6.76
CA ASN A 19 4.61 8.08 -5.61
C ASN A 19 5.09 6.85 -4.82
N SER A 20 4.58 6.68 -3.60
CA SER A 20 4.79 5.47 -2.81
C SER A 20 3.48 4.88 -2.32
N ILE A 21 3.38 3.56 -2.37
CA ILE A 21 2.27 2.81 -1.78
C ILE A 21 2.67 2.42 -0.35
N ALA A 22 1.82 2.75 0.62
CA ALA A 22 1.95 2.34 2.01
C ALA A 22 0.95 1.21 2.30
N PRO A 23 1.36 -0.07 2.14
CA PRO A 23 0.47 -1.20 2.33
C PRO A 23 0.13 -1.40 3.81
N GLY A 24 -1.09 -1.88 4.07
CA GLY A 24 -1.43 -2.53 5.34
C GLY A 24 -0.86 -3.94 5.42
N THR A 25 -1.49 -4.82 6.19
CA THR A 25 -1.10 -6.24 6.13
C THR A 25 -1.69 -6.91 4.90
N ILE A 26 -0.80 -7.40 4.04
CA ILE A 26 -1.13 -8.10 2.80
C ILE A 26 -0.69 -9.55 2.94
N LEU A 27 -1.55 -10.50 2.58
CA LEU A 27 -1.18 -11.91 2.52
C LEU A 27 -0.29 -12.18 1.30
N THR A 28 1.02 -12.22 1.51
CA THR A 28 2.04 -12.51 0.50
C THR A 28 2.95 -13.62 1.02
N GLU A 29 3.79 -14.20 0.16
CA GLU A 29 4.83 -15.15 0.56
C GLU A 29 5.72 -14.61 1.69
N LEU A 30 6.01 -13.30 1.71
CA LEU A 30 6.75 -12.65 2.79
C LEU A 30 6.01 -12.76 4.14
N THR A 31 4.69 -12.60 4.14
CA THR A 31 3.87 -12.72 5.35
C THR A 31 3.93 -14.14 5.92
N TYR A 32 3.91 -15.16 5.06
CA TYR A 32 4.02 -16.57 5.46
C TYR A 32 5.45 -16.96 5.85
N ALA A 33 6.47 -16.42 5.19
CA ALA A 33 7.87 -16.72 5.50
C ALA A 33 8.34 -16.11 6.82
N ALA A 34 7.75 -14.97 7.22
CA ALA A 34 8.14 -14.24 8.42
C ALA A 34 7.41 -14.68 9.71
N ARG A 35 6.48 -15.64 9.63
CA ARG A 35 5.56 -16.01 10.72
C ARG A 35 5.29 -17.50 10.77
N SER A 36 4.97 -18.02 11.96
CA SER A 36 4.42 -19.37 12.09
C SER A 36 3.03 -19.45 11.46
N LYS A 37 2.57 -20.68 11.18
CA LYS A 37 1.23 -20.91 10.65
C LYS A 37 0.15 -20.37 11.60
N GLU A 38 0.31 -20.59 12.91
CA GLU A 38 -0.61 -20.12 13.95
C GLU A 38 -0.64 -18.59 14.05
N GLU A 39 0.50 -17.92 13.83
CA GLU A 39 0.57 -16.46 13.80
C GLU A 39 -0.17 -15.88 12.59
N VAL A 40 -0.03 -16.51 11.41
CA VAL A 40 -0.77 -16.09 10.22
C VAL A 40 -2.27 -16.33 10.39
N GLU A 41 -2.67 -17.48 10.94
CA GLU A 41 -4.08 -17.77 11.24
C GLU A 41 -4.69 -16.76 12.23
N ARG A 42 -3.96 -16.40 13.29
CA ARG A 42 -4.37 -15.32 14.21
C ARG A 42 -4.51 -13.99 13.48
N LEU A 43 -3.55 -13.64 12.63
CA LEU A 43 -3.58 -12.39 11.88
C LEU A 43 -4.80 -12.29 10.96
N ILE A 44 -5.12 -13.38 10.25
CA ILE A 44 -6.30 -13.45 9.38
C ILE A 44 -7.60 -13.29 10.18
N LYS A 45 -7.65 -13.82 11.40
CA LYS A 45 -8.82 -13.76 12.27
C LYS A 45 -9.02 -12.39 12.92
N GLU A 46 -7.95 -11.78 13.41
CA GLU A 46 -8.03 -10.59 14.27
C GLU A 46 -7.92 -9.28 13.50
N LEU A 47 -7.13 -9.24 12.41
CA LEU A 47 -6.89 -8.00 11.68
C LEU A 47 -8.15 -7.39 11.04
N PRO A 48 -9.14 -8.16 10.53
CA PRO A 48 -10.41 -7.61 10.05
C PRO A 48 -11.09 -6.65 11.04
N GLU A 49 -11.03 -6.91 12.35
CA GLU A 49 -11.64 -6.04 13.37
C GLU A 49 -10.90 -4.70 13.50
N ARG A 50 -9.66 -4.63 13.00
CA ARG A 50 -8.78 -3.46 13.09
C ARG A 50 -8.75 -2.65 11.79
N THR A 51 -9.31 -3.15 10.69
CA THR A 51 -9.42 -2.40 9.43
C THR A 51 -10.84 -1.86 9.26
N ALA A 52 -10.99 -0.71 8.59
CA ALA A 52 -12.31 -0.14 8.30
C ALA A 52 -13.11 -1.02 7.33
N LEU A 53 -12.42 -1.70 6.41
CA LEU A 53 -13.04 -2.58 5.41
C LEU A 53 -13.28 -4.01 5.88
N GLY A 54 -12.95 -4.36 7.12
CA GLY A 54 -13.31 -5.67 7.70
C GLY A 54 -12.60 -6.86 7.03
N ARG A 55 -11.41 -6.65 6.45
CA ARG A 55 -10.63 -7.70 5.79
C ARG A 55 -9.13 -7.42 5.81
N VAL A 56 -8.36 -8.48 5.58
CA VAL A 56 -6.93 -8.39 5.24
C VAL A 56 -6.75 -8.06 3.76
N GLY A 57 -5.61 -7.47 3.41
CA GLY A 57 -5.28 -7.16 2.02
C GLY A 57 -4.75 -8.40 1.28
N LYS A 58 -4.94 -8.38 -0.04
CA LYS A 58 -4.40 -9.37 -0.99
C LYS A 58 -3.45 -8.68 -1.97
N PRO A 59 -2.52 -9.41 -2.62
CA PRO A 59 -1.55 -8.81 -3.55
C PRO A 59 -2.20 -7.96 -4.64
N GLU A 60 -3.38 -8.35 -5.10
CA GLU A 60 -4.13 -7.64 -6.14
C GLU A 60 -4.59 -6.25 -5.69
N ASP A 61 -4.79 -6.00 -4.39
CA ASP A 61 -5.12 -4.67 -3.89
C ASP A 61 -3.97 -3.68 -4.15
N ILE A 62 -2.73 -4.14 -3.95
CA ILE A 62 -1.52 -3.35 -4.22
C ILE A 62 -1.27 -3.24 -5.71
N ALA A 63 -1.45 -4.34 -6.46
CA ALA A 63 -1.27 -4.33 -7.91
C ALA A 63 -2.23 -3.37 -8.61
N ASN A 64 -3.50 -3.32 -8.19
CA ASN A 64 -4.49 -2.40 -8.76
C ASN A 64 -4.13 -0.93 -8.49
N LEU A 65 -3.66 -0.60 -7.29
CA LEU A 65 -3.20 0.76 -6.98
C LEU A 65 -1.93 1.10 -7.77
N ALA A 66 -0.99 0.18 -7.88
CA ALA A 66 0.22 0.38 -8.68
C ALA A 66 -0.12 0.59 -10.17
N LEU A 67 -1.07 -0.18 -10.71
CA LEU A 67 -1.55 -0.01 -12.08
C LEU A 67 -2.18 1.37 -12.29
N PHE A 68 -3.04 1.82 -11.37
CA PHE A 68 -3.59 3.18 -11.42
C PHE A 68 -2.50 4.25 -11.41
N LEU A 69 -1.52 4.14 -10.50
CA LEU A 69 -0.41 5.09 -10.38
C LEU A 69 0.58 5.06 -11.56
N ALA A 70 0.54 4.00 -12.35
CA ALA A 70 1.31 3.87 -13.58
C ALA A 70 0.53 4.32 -14.84
N SER A 71 -0.75 4.65 -14.69
CA SER A 71 -1.63 5.07 -15.78
C SER A 71 -1.78 6.59 -15.90
N ASP A 72 -2.21 7.05 -17.07
CA ASP A 72 -2.49 8.47 -17.34
C ASP A 72 -3.59 9.06 -16.45
N ASP A 73 -4.47 8.21 -15.89
CA ASP A 73 -5.53 8.61 -14.95
C ASP A 73 -4.96 9.21 -13.66
N SER A 74 -3.68 8.98 -13.38
CA SER A 74 -2.95 9.51 -12.22
C SER A 74 -1.96 10.62 -12.57
N SER A 75 -2.01 11.17 -13.79
CA SER A 75 -1.02 12.14 -14.32
C SER A 75 -0.77 13.36 -13.44
N LEU A 76 -1.75 13.79 -12.64
CA LEU A 76 -1.60 14.92 -11.70
C LEU A 76 -1.21 14.52 -10.27
N ILE A 77 -0.90 13.24 -10.02
CA ILE A 77 -0.54 12.71 -8.70
C ILE A 77 0.96 12.44 -8.68
N THR A 78 1.71 13.22 -7.89
CA THR A 78 3.15 13.00 -7.66
C THR A 78 3.55 13.43 -6.25
N GLY A 79 4.63 12.86 -5.73
CA GLY A 79 5.16 13.11 -4.39
C GLY A 79 4.30 12.55 -3.24
N GLN A 80 3.30 11.73 -3.54
CA GLN A 80 2.32 11.27 -2.55
C GLN A 80 2.71 9.94 -1.91
N VAL A 81 2.23 9.76 -0.68
CA VAL A 81 2.23 8.48 0.03
C VAL A 81 0.79 8.05 0.18
N ILE A 82 0.42 6.97 -0.50
CA ILE A 82 -0.97 6.54 -0.61
C ILE A 82 -1.13 5.26 0.21
N GLY A 83 -1.98 5.34 1.24
CA GLY A 83 -2.35 4.19 2.06
C GLY A 83 -3.17 3.19 1.26
N CYS A 84 -2.76 1.92 1.27
CA CYS A 84 -3.53 0.80 0.75
C CYS A 84 -3.63 -0.27 1.84
N ASP A 85 -4.45 0.01 2.86
CA ASP A 85 -4.41 -0.68 4.14
C ASP A 85 -5.81 -1.04 4.69
N GLY A 86 -6.85 -0.88 3.87
CA GLY A 86 -8.23 -1.10 4.28
C GLY A 86 -8.72 -0.16 5.38
N GLY A 87 -8.09 1.02 5.54
CA GLY A 87 -8.42 2.01 6.56
C GLY A 87 -7.87 1.69 7.94
N TYR A 88 -6.83 0.85 8.02
CA TYR A 88 -6.16 0.51 9.27
C TYR A 88 -5.60 1.75 9.98
N HIS A 89 -4.84 2.60 9.28
CA HIS A 89 -4.29 3.82 9.88
C HIS A 89 -5.35 4.88 10.19
N ALA A 90 -6.50 4.86 9.52
CA ALA A 90 -7.59 5.80 9.79
C ALA A 90 -8.28 5.54 11.15
N ARG A 91 -8.02 4.39 11.79
CA ARG A 91 -8.53 4.03 13.12
C ARG A 91 -7.52 4.29 14.26
N MET A 92 -6.34 4.82 13.94
CA MET A 92 -5.30 5.20 14.91
C MET A 92 -5.35 6.70 15.18
#